data_AF-A0A240DXZ7-F1
#
_entry.id   AF-A0A240DXZ7-F1
#
_cell.length_a   1.000
_cell.length_b   1.000
_cell.length_c   1.000
_cell.angle_alpha   90.00
_cell.angle_beta   90.00
_cell.angle_gamma   90.00
#
_symmetry.space_group_name_H-M   'P 1'
#
loop_
_entity.id
_entity.type
_entity.pdbx_description
1 polymer ?
#
loop_
_entity_poly.entity_id
_entity_poly.type
_entity_poly.pdbx_seq_one_letter_code
_entity_poly.pdbx_strand_id
1 'polypeptide(L)'
;MKKLLPLLTMILLMAGAGQSFAAAPNGEYQKICTQEQLAEHKSLKGNTLTEADFKSYCSCVSEFVSKNATNKQLNELVMDPKAKPDWLKVVEDKAMKSCLGPAPKISA
;
A
#
# COMPACT_ATOMS: atom_id res chain seq x y z
N MET A 1 -52.59 -25.48 -11.97
CA MET A 1 -51.82 -25.38 -10.71
C MET A 1 -50.34 -25.27 -11.04
N LYS A 2 -49.60 -24.38 -10.34
CA LYS A 2 -48.12 -24.19 -10.32
C LYS A 2 -47.55 -23.60 -11.62
N LYS A 3 -47.45 -22.28 -11.83
CA LYS A 3 -46.54 -21.27 -11.22
C LYS A 3 -45.09 -21.75 -11.03
N LEU A 4 -44.19 -21.27 -11.88
CA LEU A 4 -42.77 -20.95 -11.66
C LEU A 4 -42.24 -20.44 -13.02
N LEU A 5 -42.47 -19.18 -13.40
CA LEU A 5 -41.63 -18.00 -13.13
C LEU A 5 -40.12 -18.28 -13.32
N PRO A 6 -39.41 -17.40 -14.04
CA PRO A 6 -38.57 -17.74 -15.16
C PRO A 6 -37.13 -17.89 -14.69
N LEU A 7 -36.33 -18.54 -15.52
CA LEU A 7 -34.88 -18.54 -15.48
C LEU A 7 -34.37 -17.13 -15.84
N LEU A 8 -34.74 -16.13 -15.05
CA LEU A 8 -34.41 -14.73 -15.25
C LEU A 8 -33.07 -14.48 -14.56
N THR A 9 -32.03 -14.43 -15.39
CA THR A 9 -30.89 -13.53 -15.25
C THR A 9 -30.29 -13.44 -13.84
N MET A 10 -29.21 -14.21 -13.67
CA MET A 10 -28.14 -13.94 -12.72
C MET A 10 -27.56 -12.54 -13.06
N ILE A 11 -28.26 -11.48 -12.64
CA ILE A 11 -27.82 -10.10 -12.84
C ILE A 11 -26.62 -9.89 -11.91
N LEU A 12 -25.46 -9.91 -12.55
CA LEU A 12 -24.40 -8.93 -12.38
C LEU A 12 -23.95 -8.70 -10.94
N LEU A 13 -22.94 -9.49 -10.55
CA LEU A 13 -21.86 -8.99 -9.71
C LEU A 13 -21.46 -7.59 -10.20
N MET A 14 -21.66 -6.56 -9.37
CA MET A 14 -20.76 -5.43 -9.16
C MET A 14 -21.53 -4.29 -8.48
N ALA A 15 -21.13 -3.99 -7.24
CA ALA A 15 -20.96 -2.63 -6.69
C ALA A 15 -20.94 -2.75 -5.15
N GLY A 16 -19.97 -3.49 -4.65
CA GLY A 16 -19.74 -3.65 -3.21
C GLY A 16 -18.25 -3.64 -2.87
N ALA A 17 -17.40 -3.05 -3.72
CA ALA A 17 -16.06 -2.63 -3.29
C ALA A 17 -16.13 -1.16 -2.93
N GLY A 18 -17.00 -0.82 -1.96
CA GLY A 18 -16.69 0.32 -1.11
C GLY A 18 -15.42 -0.07 -0.41
N GLN A 19 -14.27 0.40 -0.92
CA GLN A 19 -13.01 0.32 -0.21
C GLN A 19 -13.27 0.98 1.13
N SER A 20 -13.54 0.16 2.14
CA SER A 20 -13.48 0.61 3.52
C SER A 20 -12.04 1.03 3.69
N PHE A 21 -11.77 2.33 3.53
CA PHE A 21 -10.60 2.96 4.09
C PHE A 21 -10.82 2.92 5.60
N ALA A 22 -10.66 1.72 6.18
CA ALA A 22 -10.36 1.58 7.58
C ALA A 22 -9.19 2.52 7.81
N ALA A 23 -9.37 3.51 8.69
CA ALA A 23 -8.33 4.44 9.09
C ALA A 23 -7.08 3.61 9.38
N ALA A 24 -6.12 3.63 8.45
CA ALA A 24 -4.99 2.73 8.52
C ALA A 24 -4.21 3.11 9.80
N PRO A 25 -3.87 2.15 10.67
CA PRO A 25 -3.08 2.41 11.88
C PRO A 25 -1.70 3.02 11.58
N ASN A 26 -1.34 3.19 10.31
CA ASN A 26 0.01 3.46 9.84
C ASN A 26 0.18 4.85 9.19
N GLY A 27 -0.63 5.85 9.57
CA GLY A 27 -0.42 7.23 9.12
C GLY A 27 0.99 7.77 9.48
N GLU A 28 1.47 7.38 10.67
CA GLU A 28 2.85 7.64 11.14
C GLU A 28 3.88 6.98 10.22
N TYR A 29 3.70 5.69 9.93
CA TYR A 29 4.61 4.93 9.07
C TYR A 29 4.62 5.43 7.62
N GLN A 30 3.45 5.82 7.07
CA GLN A 30 3.37 6.46 5.75
C GLN A 30 4.19 7.77 5.71
N LYS A 31 4.10 8.58 6.77
CA LYS A 31 4.86 9.83 6.88
C LYS A 31 6.36 9.55 6.92
N ILE A 32 6.80 8.57 7.70
CA ILE A 32 8.20 8.17 7.78
C ILE A 32 8.71 7.68 6.44
N CYS A 33 7.99 6.77 5.77
CA CYS A 33 8.31 6.33 4.42
C CYS A 33 8.51 7.53 3.48
N THR A 34 7.60 8.51 3.52
CA THR A 34 7.65 9.69 2.63
C THR A 34 8.89 10.54 2.91
N GLN A 35 9.24 10.74 4.18
CA GLN A 35 10.44 11.47 4.59
C GLN A 35 11.73 10.74 4.20
N GLU A 36 11.77 9.42 4.35
CA GLU A 36 12.91 8.59 3.95
C GLU A 36 13.11 8.63 2.44
N GLN A 37 12.04 8.46 1.64
CA GLN A 37 12.10 8.55 0.19
C GLN A 37 12.63 9.92 -0.26
N LEU A 38 12.15 11.01 0.33
CA LEU A 38 12.64 12.35 0.02
C LEU A 38 14.13 12.52 0.37
N ALA A 39 14.56 12.00 1.52
CA ALA A 39 15.94 12.08 1.96
C ALA A 39 16.90 11.26 1.08
N GLU A 40 16.48 10.08 0.62
CA GLU A 40 17.24 9.20 -0.27
C GLU A 40 17.36 9.79 -1.69
N HIS A 41 16.34 10.50 -2.16
CA HIS A 41 16.28 11.03 -3.52
C HIS A 41 16.71 12.50 -3.63
N LYS A 42 17.15 13.13 -2.53
CA LYS A 42 17.59 14.54 -2.48
C LYS A 42 18.73 14.90 -3.44
N SER A 43 19.54 13.92 -3.83
CA SER A 43 20.70 14.10 -4.71
C SER A 43 20.37 13.96 -6.20
N LEU A 44 19.11 13.66 -6.56
CA LEU A 44 18.70 13.58 -7.95
C LEU A 44 18.72 14.99 -8.57
N LYS A 45 19.72 15.23 -9.43
CA LYS A 45 19.86 16.50 -10.14
C LYS A 45 18.72 16.67 -11.15
N GLY A 46 18.08 17.84 -11.13
CA GLY A 46 17.15 18.27 -12.18
C GLY A 46 15.67 18.27 -11.81
N ASN A 47 15.27 17.64 -10.69
CA ASN A 47 13.90 17.67 -10.20
C ASN A 47 13.86 17.98 -8.70
N THR A 48 13.12 19.03 -8.32
CA THR A 48 12.78 19.27 -6.91
C THR A 48 11.68 18.29 -6.53
N LEU A 49 12.07 17.13 -6.01
CA LEU A 49 11.12 16.16 -5.47
C LEU A 49 10.54 16.68 -4.16
N THR A 50 9.28 16.36 -3.93
CA THR A 50 8.49 16.78 -2.78
C THR A 50 7.86 15.55 -2.12
N GLU A 51 7.32 15.72 -0.91
CA GLU A 51 6.57 14.64 -0.23
C GLU A 51 5.40 14.11 -1.07
N ALA A 52 4.77 14.97 -1.89
CA ALA A 52 3.65 14.60 -2.74
C ALA A 52 4.03 13.54 -3.79
N ASP A 53 5.26 13.57 -4.29
CA ASP A 53 5.76 12.64 -5.32
C ASP A 53 5.86 11.21 -4.79
N PHE A 54 6.01 11.04 -3.47
CA PHE A 54 6.14 9.73 -2.83
C PHE A 54 4.87 9.27 -2.11
N LYS A 55 3.88 10.15 -1.94
CA LYS A 55 2.69 9.88 -1.11
C LYS A 55 1.91 8.65 -1.58
N SER A 56 1.74 8.48 -2.90
CA SER A 56 1.03 7.32 -3.46
C SER A 56 1.76 6.01 -3.22
N TYR A 57 3.08 5.98 -3.42
CA TYR A 57 3.91 4.81 -3.14
C TYR A 57 3.87 4.46 -1.65
N CYS A 58 4.14 5.43 -0.78
CA CYS A 58 4.15 5.21 0.67
C CYS A 58 2.76 4.85 1.23
N SER A 59 1.67 5.32 0.62
CA SER A 59 0.33 4.86 0.95
C SER A 59 0.15 3.37 0.64
N CYS A 60 0.61 2.93 -0.54
CA CYS A 60 0.56 1.52 -0.92
C CYS A 60 1.42 0.64 0.01
N VAL A 61 2.65 1.06 0.32
CA VAL A 61 3.54 0.31 1.23
C VAL A 61 2.92 0.21 2.63
N SER A 62 2.39 1.31 3.16
CA SER A 62 1.73 1.36 4.47
C SER A 62 0.53 0.40 4.56
N GLU A 63 -0.28 0.35 3.51
CA GLU A 63 -1.40 -0.58 3.40
C GLU A 63 -0.91 -2.03 3.28
N PHE A 64 0.15 -2.27 2.49
CA PHE A 64 0.73 -3.59 2.32
C PHE A 64 1.28 -4.13 3.64
N VAL A 65 2.02 -3.32 4.39
CA VAL A 65 2.53 -3.66 5.72
C VAL A 65 1.36 -3.96 6.67
N SER A 66 0.33 -3.12 6.69
CA SER A 66 -0.85 -3.34 7.55
C SER A 66 -1.55 -4.68 7.29
N LYS A 67 -1.56 -5.15 6.04
CA LYS A 67 -2.21 -6.42 5.65
C LYS A 67 -1.32 -7.65 5.85
N ASN A 68 -0.01 -7.49 5.87
CA ASN A 68 0.95 -8.60 5.85
C ASN A 68 1.75 -8.75 7.15
N ALA A 69 1.66 -7.78 8.07
CA ALA A 69 2.23 -7.86 9.40
C ALA A 69 1.23 -8.41 10.42
N THR A 70 1.74 -9.03 11.48
CA THR A 70 0.94 -9.42 12.66
C THR A 70 0.66 -8.20 13.54
N ASN A 71 -0.38 -8.28 14.40
CA ASN A 71 -0.66 -7.23 15.38
C ASN A 71 0.53 -6.90 16.30
N LYS A 72 1.35 -7.90 16.66
CA LYS A 72 2.56 -7.68 17.46
C LYS A 72 3.58 -6.82 16.71
N GLN A 73 3.78 -7.12 15.43
CA GLN A 73 4.70 -6.39 14.55
C GLN A 73 4.20 -4.97 14.28
N LEU A 74 2.89 -4.77 14.08
CA LEU A 74 2.31 -3.44 13.96
C LEU A 74 2.48 -2.63 15.26
N ASN A 75 2.23 -3.24 16.41
CA ASN A 75 2.45 -2.58 17.70
C ASN A 75 3.92 -2.19 17.92
N GLU A 76 4.87 -3.00 17.45
CA GLU A 76 6.29 -2.65 17.48
C GLU A 76 6.58 -1.36 16.71
N LEU A 77 6.00 -1.22 15.51
CA LEU A 77 6.13 0.01 14.70
C LEU A 77 5.40 1.22 15.31
N VAL A 78 4.34 1.01 16.08
CA VAL A 78 3.67 2.11 16.81
C VAL A 78 4.52 2.59 17.97
N MET A 79 5.20 1.67 18.67
CA MET A 79 6.03 1.99 19.83
C MET A 79 7.37 2.63 19.43
N ASP A 80 7.97 2.18 18.33
CA ASP A 80 9.14 2.80 17.72
C ASP A 80 8.97 2.90 16.19
N PRO A 81 8.40 4.02 15.70
CA PRO A 81 8.17 4.21 14.27
C PRO A 81 9.44 4.25 13.41
N LYS A 82 10.62 4.44 14.02
CA LYS A 82 11.91 4.44 13.33
C LYS A 82 12.61 3.08 13.41
N ALA A 83 12.03 2.11 14.11
CA ALA A 83 12.56 0.76 14.14
C ALA A 83 12.56 0.15 12.73
N LYS A 84 13.68 -0.49 12.38
CA LYS A 84 13.83 -1.25 11.13
C LYS A 84 14.06 -2.73 11.44
N PRO A 85 13.08 -3.44 12.01
CA PRO A 85 13.25 -4.84 12.35
C PRO A 85 13.36 -5.69 11.08
N ASP A 86 14.07 -6.83 11.16
CA ASP A 86 14.35 -7.67 9.98
C ASP A 86 13.07 -8.12 9.25
N TRP A 87 11.99 -8.35 9.99
CA TRP A 87 10.71 -8.74 9.41
C TRP A 87 10.11 -7.63 8.53
N LEU A 88 10.34 -6.36 8.87
CA LEU A 88 9.80 -5.22 8.13
C LEU A 88 10.43 -5.15 6.75
N LYS A 89 11.76 -5.32 6.67
CA LYS A 89 12.49 -5.34 5.40
C LYS A 89 11.93 -6.38 4.42
N VAL A 90 11.61 -7.58 4.90
CA VAL A 90 11.03 -8.64 4.07
C VAL A 90 9.64 -8.26 3.53
N VAL A 91 8.86 -7.52 4.31
CA VAL A 91 7.53 -7.05 3.88
C VAL A 91 7.67 -5.88 2.91
N GLU A 92 8.59 -4.94 3.16
CA GLU A 92 8.88 -3.81 2.27
C GLU A 92 9.40 -4.26 0.90
N ASP A 93 10.27 -5.27 0.83
CA ASP A 93 10.75 -5.84 -0.44
C ASP A 93 9.61 -6.41 -1.30
N LYS A 94 8.60 -6.99 -0.65
CA LYS A 94 7.38 -7.47 -1.32
C LYS A 94 6.48 -6.31 -1.72
N ALA A 95 6.31 -5.33 -0.83
CA ALA A 95 5.53 -4.13 -1.09
C ALA A 95 6.09 -3.36 -2.28
N MET A 96 7.41 -3.20 -2.40
CA MET A 96 8.07 -2.52 -3.52
C MET A 96 7.63 -3.11 -4.87
N LYS A 97 7.65 -4.43 -5.00
CA LYS A 97 7.24 -5.15 -6.22
C LYS A 97 5.74 -4.97 -6.51
N SER A 98 4.91 -4.95 -5.47
CA SER A 98 3.46 -4.78 -5.62
C SER A 98 3.06 -3.33 -5.87
N CYS A 99 3.77 -2.35 -5.31
CA CYS A 99 3.39 -0.94 -5.29
C CYS A 99 3.96 -0.12 -6.46
N LEU A 100 5.13 -0.50 -7.01
CA LEU A 100 5.70 0.18 -8.18
C LEU A 100 5.17 -0.37 -9.52
N GLY A 101 4.41 -1.48 -9.48
CA GLY A 101 3.95 -2.18 -10.68
C GLY A 101 5.08 -2.88 -11.44
N PRO A 102 4.79 -3.51 -12.59
CA PRO A 102 5.82 -4.08 -13.44
C PRO A 102 6.77 -2.96 -13.90
N ALA A 103 8.08 -3.16 -13.72
CA ALA A 103 9.09 -2.24 -14.22
C ALA A 103 8.82 -1.94 -15.71
N PRO A 104 8.97 -0.67 -16.16
CA PRO A 104 8.88 -0.36 -17.57
C PRO A 104 9.83 -1.30 -18.31
N LYS A 105 9.31 -2.05 -19.30
CA LYS A 105 10.19 -2.77 -20.22
C LYS A 105 10.98 -1.71 -20.96
N ILE A 106 12.23 -1.51 -20.55
CA ILE A 106 13.17 -0.68 -21.31
C ILE A 106 13.40 -1.47 -22.60
N SER A 107 12.73 -1.06 -23.68
CA SER A 107 13.14 -1.47 -25.02
C SER A 107 14.52 -0.88 -25.22
N ALA A 108 15.52 -1.74 -25.30
CA ALA A 108 16.81 -1.39 -25.86
C ALA A 108 16.65 -0.99 -27.34
#